data_AF-A0A3C1ZIR5-F1
#
_entry.id   AF-A0A3C1ZIR5-F1
#
_cell.length_a   1.000
_cell.length_b   1.000
_cell.length_c   1.000
_cell.angle_alpha   90.00
_cell.angle_beta   90.00
_cell.angle_gamma   90.00
#
_symmetry.space_group_name_H-M   'P 1'
#
loop_
_entity.id
_entity.type
_entity.pdbx_description
1 polymer ?
#
loop_
_entity_poly.entity_id
_entity_poly.type
_entity_poly.pdbx_seq_one_letter_code
_entity_poly.pdbx_strand_id
1 'polypeptide(L)'
;MISADSMQAYKGMDIGTAKPGLELRARLPHELIDIKEPDEQYTAGEFVARAEALCAKLSSGGKLPLISGGTGFYLRNFVCGVPPAPPADARLRAEVAADLQTLGPQALWDELLEADPDSANRIHQRDIYRLTRAVEILRSSGKAPSSFAPSSLPRRGYEFLIIGVERPRQELKERIALRVRAMIDAGLAAEVDALRSRGYTAACPGLRAIGYREFFEMEGSSLREIADAISLHSLQYAKRQMTFLRALPGIIWIKPEAEKLGTLVRNFLNDTLPQK
;
A
#
# COMPACT_ATOMS: atom_id res chain seq x y z
N MET A 1 13.42 11.70 -0.76
CA MET A 1 12.86 10.35 -0.98
C MET A 1 11.34 10.47 -0.94
N ILE A 2 10.61 9.70 -1.74
CA ILE A 2 9.14 9.67 -1.74
C ILE A 2 8.71 8.35 -1.11
N SER A 3 7.95 8.39 -0.01
CA SER A 3 7.45 7.18 0.65
C SER A 3 6.28 6.58 -0.12
N ALA A 4 6.39 5.31 -0.51
CA ALA A 4 5.34 4.49 -1.11
C ALA A 4 4.78 3.49 -0.09
N ASP A 5 4.44 4.00 1.10
CA ASP A 5 3.85 3.24 2.18
C ASP A 5 2.49 3.82 2.55
N SER A 6 1.46 2.98 2.50
CA SER A 6 0.08 3.40 2.77
C SER A 6 -0.18 3.72 4.24
N MET A 7 0.67 3.24 5.16
CA MET A 7 0.48 3.41 6.60
C MET A 7 1.35 4.55 7.16
N GLN A 8 2.56 4.76 6.61
CA GLN A 8 3.41 5.89 7.03
C GLN A 8 2.84 7.28 6.67
N ALA A 9 1.80 7.33 5.84
CA ALA A 9 1.11 8.57 5.50
C ALA A 9 0.35 9.19 6.69
N TYR A 10 -0.01 8.40 7.72
CA TYR A 10 -0.87 8.83 8.82
C TYR A 10 -0.11 9.42 10.00
N LYS A 11 -0.52 10.60 10.48
CA LYS A 11 0.08 11.29 11.62
C LYS A 11 -0.18 10.56 12.94
N GLY A 12 0.79 10.66 13.86
CA GLY A 12 0.70 10.05 15.20
C GLY A 12 0.76 8.53 15.20
N MET A 13 1.05 7.92 14.05
CA MET A 13 1.21 6.48 13.88
C MET A 13 2.67 6.19 13.50
N ASP A 14 3.61 6.29 14.45
CA ASP A 14 5.05 6.26 14.17
C ASP A 14 5.68 4.90 14.47
N ILE A 15 5.47 4.37 15.68
CA ILE A 15 6.09 3.14 16.17
C ILE A 15 5.56 1.95 15.36
N GLY A 16 4.24 1.78 15.31
CA GLY A 16 3.63 0.60 14.68
C GLY A 16 3.82 0.55 13.17
N THR A 17 4.05 1.70 12.51
CA THR A 17 4.28 1.77 11.06
C THR A 17 5.76 1.76 10.69
N ALA A 18 6.65 1.66 11.70
CA ALA A 18 8.10 1.70 11.55
C ALA A 18 8.57 2.91 10.72
N LYS A 19 8.04 4.10 11.03
CA LYS A 19 8.49 5.33 10.37
C LYS A 19 9.98 5.58 10.61
N PRO A 20 10.66 6.17 9.62
CA PRO A 20 12.04 6.62 9.82
C PRO A 20 12.11 7.64 10.97
N GLY A 21 13.08 7.45 11.87
CA GLY A 21 13.33 8.38 12.98
C GLY A 21 13.64 9.80 12.48
N LEU A 22 13.46 10.79 13.36
CA LEU A 22 13.64 12.21 13.03
C LEU A 22 15.05 12.52 12.52
N GLU A 23 16.08 11.90 13.08
CA GLU A 23 17.47 12.07 12.62
C GLU A 23 17.67 11.62 11.16
N LEU A 24 17.06 10.50 10.78
CA LEU A 24 17.12 10.01 9.40
C LEU A 24 16.33 10.93 8.47
N ARG A 25 15.15 11.40 8.90
CA ARG A 25 14.32 12.34 8.12
C ARG A 25 15.00 13.70 7.93
N ALA A 26 15.77 14.16 8.92
CA ALA A 26 16.57 15.38 8.82
C ALA A 26 17.71 15.25 7.79
N ARG A 27 18.36 14.08 7.73
CA ARG A 27 19.46 13.81 6.78
C ARG A 27 18.97 13.48 5.37
N LEU A 28 17.86 12.76 5.28
CA LEU A 28 17.25 12.33 4.04
C LEU A 28 15.76 12.68 4.12
N PRO A 29 15.31 13.82 3.57
CA PRO A 29 13.90 14.20 3.61
C PRO A 29 13.01 13.11 2.97
N HIS A 30 12.01 12.67 3.71
CA HIS A 30 10.99 11.71 3.27
C HIS A 30 9.69 12.47 3.02
N GLU A 31 9.29 12.53 1.75
CA GLU A 31 8.00 13.06 1.32
C GLU A 31 6.90 12.01 1.50
N LEU A 32 5.66 12.45 1.63
CA LEU A 32 4.45 11.62 1.78
C LEU A 32 4.37 10.80 3.09
N ILE A 33 5.08 11.26 4.12
CA ILE A 33 4.93 10.80 5.52
C ILE A 33 4.18 11.89 6.29
N ASP A 34 3.30 11.50 7.22
CA ASP A 34 2.56 12.45 8.09
C ASP A 34 1.66 13.44 7.31
N ILE A 35 1.11 13.01 6.17
CA ILE A 35 0.27 13.84 5.28
C ILE A 35 -1.25 13.66 5.48
N LYS A 36 -1.66 12.72 6.33
CA LYS A 36 -3.07 12.39 6.61
C LYS A 36 -3.32 12.23 8.10
N GLU A 37 -4.51 12.58 8.57
CA GLU A 37 -5.02 12.12 9.87
C GLU A 37 -5.50 10.66 9.76
N PRO A 38 -5.48 9.87 10.85
CA PRO A 38 -5.85 8.44 10.84
C PRO A 38 -7.24 8.11 10.30
N ASP A 39 -8.20 9.05 10.37
CA ASP A 39 -9.57 8.93 9.89
C ASP A 39 -9.75 9.31 8.42
N GLU A 40 -8.74 9.92 7.79
CA GLU A 40 -8.78 10.27 6.38
C GLU A 40 -8.46 9.07 5.48
N GLN A 41 -9.08 9.02 4.30
CA GLN A 41 -8.73 8.02 3.29
C GLN A 41 -7.45 8.42 2.55
N TYR A 42 -6.57 7.44 2.30
CA TYR A 42 -5.42 7.59 1.41
C TYR A 42 -5.43 6.52 0.32
N THR A 43 -5.62 6.94 -0.93
CA THR A 43 -5.85 6.04 -2.05
C THR A 43 -4.62 5.93 -2.96
N ALA A 44 -4.56 4.86 -3.77
CA ALA A 44 -3.50 4.71 -4.75
C ALA A 44 -3.49 5.84 -5.80
N GLY A 45 -4.67 6.33 -6.21
CA GLY A 45 -4.77 7.46 -7.13
C GLY A 45 -4.19 8.74 -6.51
N GLU A 46 -4.50 9.01 -5.23
CA GLU A 46 -3.94 10.16 -4.52
C GLU A 46 -2.41 10.04 -4.36
N PHE A 47 -1.91 8.85 -4.00
CA PHE A 47 -0.46 8.60 -3.96
C PHE A 47 0.21 8.88 -5.30
N VAL A 48 -0.33 8.36 -6.41
CA VAL A 48 0.27 8.55 -7.74
C VAL A 48 0.32 10.02 -8.11
N ALA A 49 -0.78 10.77 -7.96
CA ALA A 49 -0.83 12.20 -8.28
C ALA A 49 0.21 13.00 -7.46
N ARG A 50 0.32 12.71 -6.15
CA ARG A 50 1.30 13.37 -5.27
C ARG A 50 2.74 12.98 -5.63
N ALA A 51 3.00 11.70 -5.88
CA ALA A 51 4.31 11.20 -6.25
C ALA A 51 4.77 11.77 -7.60
N GLU A 52 3.88 11.91 -8.58
CA GLU A 52 4.17 12.54 -9.87
C GLU A 52 4.57 14.01 -9.72
N ALA A 53 3.81 14.78 -8.93
CA ALA A 53 4.13 16.17 -8.67
C ALA A 53 5.51 16.32 -7.99
N LEU A 54 5.83 15.42 -7.05
CA LEU A 54 7.13 15.37 -6.39
C LEU A 54 8.25 14.94 -7.33
N CYS A 55 8.02 13.95 -8.19
CA CYS A 55 8.98 13.54 -9.23
C CYS A 55 9.30 14.71 -10.16
N ALA A 56 8.28 15.43 -10.65
CA ALA A 56 8.47 16.59 -11.51
C ALA A 56 9.29 17.69 -10.81
N LYS A 57 8.94 18.00 -9.55
CA LYS A 57 9.67 18.99 -8.72
C LYS A 57 11.12 18.60 -8.46
N LEU A 58 11.39 17.32 -8.17
CA LEU A 58 12.74 16.83 -7.90
C LEU A 58 13.59 16.81 -9.17
N SER A 59 13.04 16.30 -10.27
CA SER A 59 13.72 16.22 -11.56
C SER A 59 14.03 17.62 -12.13
N SER A 60 13.13 18.60 -11.99
CA SER A 60 13.40 19.99 -12.41
C SER A 60 14.52 20.65 -11.60
N GLY A 61 14.72 20.20 -10.37
CA GLY A 61 15.86 20.57 -9.52
C GLY A 61 17.12 19.73 -9.74
N GLY A 62 17.18 18.89 -10.78
CA GLY A 62 18.33 18.04 -11.09
C GLY A 62 18.54 16.87 -10.11
N LYS A 63 17.54 16.52 -9.31
CA LYS A 63 17.59 15.41 -8.35
C LYS A 63 16.90 14.18 -8.94
N LEU A 64 17.50 13.00 -8.77
CA LEU A 64 16.85 11.74 -9.10
C LEU A 64 15.75 11.42 -8.08
N PRO A 65 14.47 11.28 -8.49
CA PRO A 65 13.42 10.85 -7.58
C PRO A 65 13.63 9.40 -7.15
N LEU A 66 13.71 9.16 -5.83
CA LEU A 66 13.74 7.82 -5.24
C LEU A 66 12.41 7.55 -4.55
N ILE A 67 11.67 6.55 -5.02
CA ILE A 67 10.44 6.06 -4.41
C ILE A 67 10.76 4.76 -3.66
N SER A 68 10.39 4.69 -2.38
CA SER A 68 10.66 3.52 -1.55
C SER A 68 9.46 3.22 -0.65
N GLY A 69 9.07 1.96 -0.55
CA GLY A 69 7.99 1.53 0.34
C GLY A 69 7.52 0.11 0.07
N GLY A 70 6.71 -0.41 0.99
CA GLY A 70 6.20 -1.77 0.96
C GLY A 70 4.84 -1.94 0.28
N THR A 71 4.16 -0.85 -0.08
CA THR A 71 2.82 -0.92 -0.66
C THR A 71 2.90 -1.21 -2.16
N GLY A 72 3.04 -2.49 -2.50
CA GLY A 72 3.18 -2.96 -3.88
C GLY A 72 2.04 -2.48 -4.80
N PHE A 73 0.84 -2.29 -4.28
CA PHE A 73 -0.28 -1.72 -5.05
C PHE A 73 0.00 -0.26 -5.48
N TYR A 74 0.57 0.57 -4.61
CA TYR A 74 0.94 1.95 -4.94
C TYR A 74 2.06 1.99 -5.97
N LEU A 75 3.13 1.20 -5.75
CA LEU A 75 4.24 1.08 -6.69
C LEU A 75 3.76 0.62 -8.08
N ARG A 76 2.87 -0.37 -8.14
CA ARG A 76 2.31 -0.86 -9.40
C ARG A 76 1.50 0.21 -10.12
N ASN A 77 0.66 0.96 -9.41
CA ASN A 77 -0.12 2.05 -10.01
C ASN A 77 0.77 3.22 -10.46
N PHE A 78 1.89 3.46 -9.78
CA PHE A 78 2.85 4.46 -10.24
C PHE A 78 3.60 4.01 -11.49
N VAL A 79 4.13 2.77 -11.49
CA VAL A 79 4.91 2.23 -12.61
C VAL A 79 4.04 1.98 -13.84
N CYS A 80 2.88 1.32 -13.68
CA CYS A 80 2.03 0.91 -14.80
C CYS A 80 0.90 1.90 -15.11
N GLY A 81 0.75 2.96 -14.31
CA GLY A 81 -0.40 3.87 -14.38
C GLY A 81 -1.59 3.39 -13.55
N VAL A 82 -2.42 4.36 -13.15
CA VAL A 82 -3.69 4.11 -12.47
C VAL A 82 -4.68 3.58 -13.51
N PRO A 83 -5.47 2.52 -13.21
CA PRO A 83 -6.54 2.08 -14.09
C PRO A 83 -7.46 3.25 -14.45
N PRO A 84 -7.92 3.37 -15.71
CA PRO A 84 -8.81 4.44 -16.15
C PRO A 84 -10.25 4.28 -15.62
N ALA A 85 -10.44 3.46 -14.60
CA ALA A 85 -11.75 3.22 -13.99
C ALA A 85 -12.29 4.52 -13.37
N PRO A 86 -13.63 4.71 -13.35
CA PRO A 86 -14.24 5.85 -12.70
C PRO A 86 -13.77 6.01 -11.25
N PRO A 87 -13.66 7.24 -10.72
CA PRO A 87 -13.42 7.44 -9.30
C PRO A 87 -14.55 6.79 -8.49
N ALA A 88 -14.28 6.58 -7.21
CA ALA A 88 -15.33 6.06 -6.35
C ALA A 88 -16.38 7.12 -6.02
N ASP A 89 -17.63 6.69 -5.97
CA ASP A 89 -18.78 7.54 -5.67
C ASP A 89 -19.38 7.10 -4.33
N ALA A 90 -19.40 8.01 -3.36
CA ALA A 90 -19.86 7.73 -2.00
C ALA A 90 -21.32 7.29 -1.94
N ARG A 91 -22.17 7.87 -2.81
CA ARG A 91 -23.59 7.52 -2.90
C ARG A 91 -23.76 6.13 -3.50
N LEU A 92 -23.11 5.85 -4.63
CA LEU A 92 -23.19 4.52 -5.26
C LEU A 92 -22.61 3.43 -4.35
N ARG A 93 -21.52 3.71 -3.61
CA ARG A 93 -21.01 2.75 -2.61
C ARG A 93 -22.04 2.46 -1.52
N ALA A 94 -22.75 3.47 -1.05
CA ALA A 94 -23.78 3.28 -0.03
C ALA A 94 -24.95 2.45 -0.58
N GLU A 95 -25.36 2.70 -1.83
CA GLU A 95 -26.39 1.93 -2.53
C GLU A 95 -25.95 0.46 -2.73
N VAL A 96 -24.76 0.21 -3.28
CA VAL A 96 -24.22 -1.15 -3.45
C VAL A 96 -24.02 -1.87 -2.12
N ALA A 97 -23.61 -1.16 -1.07
CA ALA A 97 -23.51 -1.72 0.28
C ALA A 97 -24.88 -2.09 0.87
N ALA A 98 -25.92 -1.28 0.60
CA ALA A 98 -27.28 -1.61 1.00
C ALA A 98 -27.79 -2.84 0.25
N ASP A 99 -27.60 -2.91 -1.07
CA ASP A 99 -27.97 -4.07 -1.89
C ASP A 99 -27.26 -5.35 -1.45
N LEU A 100 -25.99 -5.25 -1.07
CA LEU A 100 -25.26 -6.39 -0.52
C LEU A 100 -25.92 -6.94 0.75
N GLN A 101 -26.45 -6.07 1.61
CA GLN A 101 -27.12 -6.47 2.85
C GLN A 101 -28.52 -7.03 2.60
N THR A 102 -29.25 -6.48 1.63
CA THR A 102 -30.65 -6.84 1.36
C THR A 102 -30.79 -8.02 0.39
N LEU A 103 -29.99 -8.05 -0.69
CA LEU A 103 -30.05 -9.05 -1.75
C LEU A 103 -28.97 -10.12 -1.63
N GLY A 104 -27.89 -9.81 -0.92
CA GLY A 104 -26.77 -10.72 -0.71
C GLY A 104 -25.72 -10.69 -1.86
N PRO A 105 -24.57 -11.34 -1.64
CA PRO A 105 -23.45 -11.32 -2.59
C PRO A 105 -23.73 -12.08 -3.89
N GLN A 106 -24.62 -13.08 -3.88
CA GLN A 106 -24.98 -13.83 -5.09
C GLN A 106 -25.66 -12.91 -6.10
N ALA A 107 -26.63 -12.08 -5.67
CA ALA A 107 -27.34 -11.17 -6.54
C ALA A 107 -26.41 -10.15 -7.21
N LEU A 108 -25.47 -9.58 -6.45
CA LEU A 108 -24.46 -8.67 -7.01
C LEU A 108 -23.52 -9.37 -7.98
N TRP A 109 -23.23 -10.64 -7.76
CA TRP A 109 -22.40 -11.42 -8.67
C TRP A 109 -23.15 -11.81 -9.94
N ASP A 110 -24.45 -12.11 -9.85
CA ASP A 110 -25.29 -12.37 -11.02
C ASP A 110 -25.39 -11.11 -11.91
N GLU A 111 -25.58 -9.94 -11.30
CA GLU A 111 -25.51 -8.64 -11.99
C GLU A 111 -24.16 -8.44 -12.71
N LEU A 112 -23.06 -8.74 -12.01
CA LEU A 112 -21.73 -8.65 -12.61
C LEU A 112 -21.53 -9.67 -13.74
N LEU A 113 -22.00 -10.91 -13.58
CA LEU A 113 -21.87 -11.98 -14.56
C LEU A 113 -22.61 -11.64 -15.85
N GLU A 114 -23.81 -11.08 -15.74
CA GLU A 114 -24.62 -10.69 -16.91
C GLU A 114 -23.92 -9.64 -17.77
N ALA A 115 -23.26 -8.66 -17.13
CA ALA A 115 -22.62 -7.55 -17.84
C ALA A 115 -21.12 -7.76 -18.16
N ASP A 116 -20.40 -8.54 -17.35
CA ASP A 116 -18.95 -8.72 -17.45
C ASP A 116 -18.51 -10.12 -16.94
N PRO A 117 -18.70 -11.17 -17.76
CA PRO A 117 -18.28 -12.54 -17.42
C PRO A 117 -16.79 -12.66 -17.08
N ASP A 118 -15.93 -11.84 -17.71
CA ASP A 118 -14.49 -11.86 -17.47
C ASP A 118 -14.13 -11.44 -16.04
N SER A 119 -14.78 -10.39 -15.53
CA SER A 119 -14.62 -9.99 -14.13
C SER A 119 -15.28 -10.98 -13.17
N ALA A 120 -16.48 -11.47 -13.49
CA ALA A 120 -17.21 -12.42 -12.64
C ALA A 120 -16.44 -13.73 -12.42
N ASN A 121 -15.76 -14.24 -13.45
CA ASN A 121 -14.90 -15.42 -13.37
C ASN A 121 -13.63 -15.20 -12.51
N ARG A 122 -13.16 -13.96 -12.40
CA ARG A 122 -11.96 -13.61 -11.62
C ARG A 122 -12.28 -13.21 -10.17
N ILE A 123 -13.48 -12.71 -9.92
CA ILE A 123 -13.92 -12.19 -8.63
C ILE A 123 -14.84 -13.21 -7.99
N HIS A 124 -14.34 -13.90 -6.96
CA HIS A 124 -15.17 -14.79 -6.17
C HIS A 124 -16.22 -13.98 -5.39
N GLN A 125 -17.45 -14.47 -5.32
CA GLN A 125 -18.56 -13.88 -4.54
C GLN A 125 -18.26 -13.56 -3.07
N ARG A 126 -17.28 -14.24 -2.46
CA ARG A 126 -16.86 -14.00 -1.07
C ARG A 126 -15.87 -12.85 -0.94
N ASP A 127 -15.30 -12.40 -2.05
CA ASP A 127 -14.49 -11.19 -2.12
C ASP A 127 -15.42 -9.97 -2.26
N ILE A 128 -16.11 -9.68 -1.16
CA ILE A 128 -17.08 -8.59 -1.08
C ILE A 128 -16.49 -7.27 -1.54
N TYR A 129 -15.23 -6.98 -1.17
CA TYR A 129 -14.57 -5.76 -1.56
C TYR A 129 -14.40 -5.65 -3.09
N ARG A 130 -13.90 -6.70 -3.76
CA ARG A 130 -13.74 -6.66 -5.22
C ARG A 130 -15.08 -6.71 -5.94
N LEU A 131 -16.04 -7.48 -5.44
CA LEU A 131 -17.38 -7.59 -6.01
C LEU A 131 -18.10 -6.24 -5.98
N THR A 132 -18.21 -5.62 -4.81
CA THR A 132 -18.87 -4.31 -4.67
C THR A 132 -18.18 -3.24 -5.51
N ARG A 133 -16.85 -3.24 -5.61
CA ARG A 133 -16.13 -2.30 -6.48
C ARG A 133 -16.38 -2.55 -7.97
N ALA A 134 -16.48 -3.81 -8.40
CA ALA A 134 -16.78 -4.14 -9.79
C ALA A 134 -18.20 -3.68 -10.16
N VAL A 135 -19.19 -3.94 -9.29
CA VAL A 135 -20.57 -3.46 -9.46
C VAL A 135 -20.64 -1.93 -9.44
N GLU A 136 -19.91 -1.27 -8.53
CA GLU A 136 -19.82 0.20 -8.50
C GLU A 136 -19.28 0.77 -9.83
N ILE A 137 -18.22 0.17 -10.40
CA ILE A 137 -17.68 0.57 -11.71
C ILE A 137 -18.70 0.34 -12.82
N LEU A 138 -19.35 -0.83 -12.82
CA LEU A 138 -20.37 -1.18 -13.80
C LEU A 138 -21.52 -0.16 -13.78
N ARG A 139 -22.12 0.09 -12.61
CA ARG A 139 -23.25 1.01 -12.44
C ARG A 139 -22.88 2.47 -12.72
N SER A 140 -21.69 2.92 -12.33
CA SER A 140 -21.25 4.30 -12.56
C SER A 140 -20.90 4.60 -14.01
N SER A 141 -20.30 3.65 -14.73
CA SER A 141 -19.82 3.86 -16.10
C SER A 141 -20.71 3.29 -17.20
N GLY A 142 -21.59 2.36 -16.86
CA GLY A 142 -22.33 1.54 -17.82
C GLY A 142 -21.45 0.60 -18.65
N LYS A 143 -20.17 0.44 -18.30
CA LYS A 143 -19.20 -0.38 -19.03
C LYS A 143 -18.71 -1.54 -18.18
N ALA A 144 -18.38 -2.65 -18.83
CA ALA A 144 -17.78 -3.82 -18.20
C ALA A 144 -16.51 -3.42 -17.42
N PRO A 145 -16.40 -3.74 -16.11
CA PRO A 145 -15.22 -3.46 -15.30
C PRO A 145 -13.90 -3.98 -15.91
N SER A 146 -13.93 -5.10 -16.63
CA SER A 146 -12.82 -5.71 -17.35
C SER A 146 -12.24 -4.79 -18.43
N SER A 147 -13.06 -3.89 -19.01
CA SER A 147 -12.60 -2.90 -19.99
C SER A 147 -11.67 -1.84 -19.39
N PHE A 148 -11.64 -1.70 -18.07
CA PHE A 148 -10.73 -0.80 -17.34
C PHE A 148 -9.53 -1.54 -16.75
N ALA A 149 -9.16 -2.69 -17.29
CA ALA A 149 -8.05 -3.48 -16.79
C ALA A 149 -6.77 -2.64 -16.68
N PRO A 150 -6.01 -2.77 -15.58
CA PRO A 150 -4.74 -2.08 -15.44
C PRO A 150 -3.75 -2.51 -16.50
N SER A 151 -2.95 -1.56 -17.01
CA SER A 151 -1.77 -1.88 -17.81
C SER A 151 -0.82 -2.82 -17.04
N SER A 152 -0.18 -3.72 -17.77
CA SER A 152 0.95 -4.55 -17.31
C SER A 152 2.31 -3.96 -17.70
N LEU A 153 2.32 -2.97 -18.59
CA LEU A 153 3.52 -2.31 -19.07
C LEU A 153 3.83 -1.07 -18.25
N PRO A 154 5.12 -0.75 -18.03
CA PRO A 154 5.52 0.56 -17.50
C PRO A 154 4.95 1.70 -18.35
N ARG A 155 4.55 2.78 -17.70
CA ARG A 155 4.03 3.98 -18.35
C ARG A 155 5.13 4.71 -19.11
N ARG A 156 4.75 5.42 -20.17
CA ARG A 156 5.65 6.29 -20.94
C ARG A 156 6.08 7.52 -20.13
N GLY A 157 7.20 8.13 -20.51
CA GLY A 157 7.71 9.36 -19.89
C GLY A 157 8.53 9.14 -18.62
N TYR A 158 8.75 7.88 -18.22
CA TYR A 158 9.61 7.50 -17.11
C TYR A 158 10.52 6.35 -17.55
N GLU A 159 11.78 6.47 -17.18
CA GLU A 159 12.73 5.36 -17.17
C GLU A 159 12.84 4.86 -15.73
N PHE A 160 12.58 3.58 -15.51
CA PHE A 160 12.51 2.99 -14.17
C PHE A 160 13.65 2.02 -13.93
N LEU A 161 14.38 2.23 -12.83
CA LEU A 161 15.16 1.18 -12.18
C LEU A 161 14.37 0.65 -10.98
N ILE A 162 13.81 -0.55 -11.12
CA ILE A 162 13.00 -1.17 -10.07
C ILE A 162 13.84 -2.24 -9.37
N ILE A 163 14.09 -2.04 -8.08
CA ILE A 163 14.91 -2.94 -7.27
C ILE A 163 14.05 -3.54 -6.16
N GLY A 164 13.99 -4.87 -6.13
CA GLY A 164 13.42 -5.63 -5.04
C GLY A 164 14.50 -6.12 -4.09
N VAL A 165 14.35 -5.90 -2.79
CA VAL A 165 15.26 -6.45 -1.78
C VAL A 165 14.61 -7.68 -1.17
N GLU A 166 15.26 -8.84 -1.31
CA GLU A 166 14.79 -10.08 -0.71
C GLU A 166 15.79 -10.66 0.30
N ARG A 167 15.25 -11.33 1.32
CA ARG A 167 15.99 -12.06 2.34
C ARG A 167 15.47 -13.50 2.41
N PRO A 168 16.30 -14.46 2.85
CA PRO A 168 15.82 -15.79 3.19
C PRO A 168 14.64 -15.74 4.17
N ARG A 169 13.67 -16.63 3.98
CA ARG A 169 12.42 -16.63 4.76
C ARG A 169 12.66 -16.72 6.27
N GLN A 170 13.65 -17.50 6.69
CA GLN A 170 13.97 -17.69 8.11
C GLN A 170 14.51 -16.39 8.73
N GLU A 171 15.45 -15.74 8.05
CA GLU A 171 15.99 -14.44 8.47
C GLU A 171 14.89 -13.37 8.55
N LEU A 172 13.99 -13.33 7.55
CA LEU A 172 12.86 -12.41 7.56
C LEU A 172 11.95 -12.63 8.78
N LYS A 173 11.71 -13.89 9.16
CA LYS A 173 10.90 -14.23 10.34
C LYS A 173 11.54 -13.75 11.63
N GLU A 174 12.84 -13.98 11.79
CA GLU A 174 13.61 -13.52 12.96
C GLU A 174 13.61 -11.99 13.06
N ARG A 175 13.85 -11.29 11.95
CA ARG A 175 13.84 -9.83 11.91
C ARG A 175 12.45 -9.24 12.22
N ILE A 176 11.37 -9.87 11.74
CA ILE A 176 10.01 -9.45 12.09
C ILE A 176 9.77 -9.60 13.59
N ALA A 177 10.14 -10.74 14.19
CA ALA A 177 9.97 -10.96 15.63
C ALA A 177 10.76 -9.93 16.45
N LEU A 178 12.02 -9.69 16.10
CA LEU A 178 12.86 -8.66 16.74
C LEU A 178 12.24 -7.26 16.60
N ARG A 179 11.71 -6.92 15.43
CA ARG A 179 11.06 -5.63 15.17
C ARG A 179 9.81 -5.46 16.02
N VAL A 180 8.96 -6.48 16.12
CA VAL A 180 7.74 -6.42 16.94
C VAL A 180 8.11 -6.21 18.40
N ARG A 181 9.10 -6.94 18.91
CA ARG A 181 9.61 -6.72 20.28
C ARG A 181 10.06 -5.27 20.48
N ALA A 182 10.86 -4.73 19.56
CA ALA A 182 11.32 -3.36 19.62
C ALA A 182 10.16 -2.33 19.59
N MET A 183 9.08 -2.60 18.85
CA MET A 183 7.89 -1.75 18.85
C MET A 183 7.18 -1.74 20.21
N ILE A 184 7.02 -2.92 20.82
CA ILE A 184 6.42 -3.04 22.15
C ILE A 184 7.28 -2.31 23.19
N ASP A 185 8.59 -2.55 23.18
CA ASP A 185 9.54 -1.91 24.09
C ASP A 185 9.61 -0.39 23.91
N ALA A 186 9.38 0.11 22.69
CA ALA A 186 9.32 1.54 22.37
C ALA A 186 8.00 2.22 22.79
N GLY A 187 7.02 1.48 23.31
CA GLY A 187 5.76 2.04 23.80
C GLY A 187 4.63 2.09 22.75
N LEU A 188 4.57 1.11 21.83
CA LEU A 188 3.46 1.00 20.86
C LEU A 188 2.08 1.05 21.53
N ALA A 189 1.90 0.43 22.69
CA ALA A 189 0.64 0.47 23.42
C ALA A 189 0.24 1.91 23.82
N ALA A 190 1.20 2.70 24.30
CA ALA A 190 0.97 4.09 24.67
C ALA A 190 0.66 4.97 23.45
N GLU A 191 1.29 4.71 22.30
CA GLU A 191 0.95 5.37 21.03
C GLU A 191 -0.51 5.08 20.62
N VAL A 192 -0.95 3.82 20.74
CA VAL A 192 -2.34 3.44 20.45
C VAL A 192 -3.33 4.10 21.42
N ASP A 193 -3.01 4.14 22.71
CA ASP A 193 -3.88 4.78 23.71
C ASP A 193 -3.96 6.31 23.49
N ALA A 194 -2.87 6.94 23.05
CA ALA A 194 -2.89 8.35 22.64
C ALA A 194 -3.82 8.58 21.43
N LEU A 195 -3.85 7.67 20.45
CA LEU A 195 -4.78 7.76 19.32
C LEU A 195 -6.24 7.55 19.77
N ARG A 196 -6.49 6.62 20.69
CA ARG A 196 -7.83 6.40 21.29
C ARG A 196 -8.33 7.62 22.04
N SER A 197 -7.48 8.25 22.86
CA SER A 197 -7.87 9.45 23.62
C SER A 197 -8.21 10.65 22.74
N ARG A 198 -7.68 10.67 21.50
CA ARG A 198 -8.05 11.65 20.45
C ARG A 198 -9.36 11.33 19.73
N GLY A 199 -10.04 10.23 20.06
CA GLY A 199 -11.32 9.84 19.49
C GLY A 199 -11.23 8.96 18.24
N TYR A 200 -10.04 8.50 17.85
CA TYR A 200 -9.90 7.57 16.72
C TYR A 200 -10.36 6.16 17.11
N THR A 201 -11.01 5.47 16.17
CA THR A 201 -11.63 4.17 16.37
C THR A 201 -11.14 3.14 15.36
N ALA A 202 -11.44 1.86 15.57
CA ALA A 202 -11.13 0.77 14.63
C ALA A 202 -11.67 1.01 13.20
N ALA A 203 -12.68 1.88 13.05
CA ALA A 203 -13.24 2.24 11.75
C ALA A 203 -12.31 3.14 10.92
N CYS A 204 -11.40 3.88 11.57
CA CYS A 204 -10.47 4.79 10.93
C CYS A 204 -9.54 4.04 9.96
N PRO A 205 -9.36 4.52 8.71
CA PRO A 205 -8.57 3.82 7.70
C PRO A 205 -7.13 3.53 8.12
N GLY A 206 -6.48 4.47 8.80
CA GLY A 206 -5.12 4.30 9.30
C GLY A 206 -5.01 3.20 10.35
N LEU A 207 -6.00 3.07 11.24
CA LEU A 207 -5.97 2.12 12.35
C LEU A 207 -6.20 0.66 11.94
N ARG A 208 -6.43 0.40 10.65
CA ARG A 208 -6.40 -0.96 10.07
C ARG A 208 -4.97 -1.48 9.85
N ALA A 209 -3.95 -0.65 10.09
CA ALA A 209 -2.54 -1.01 10.03
C ALA A 209 -2.21 -2.15 11.01
N ILE A 210 -1.33 -3.07 10.59
CA ILE A 210 -0.72 -4.07 11.47
C ILE A 210 0.09 -3.33 12.54
N GLY A 211 -0.09 -3.70 13.80
CA GLY A 211 0.45 -3.01 14.95
C GLY A 211 -0.57 -2.13 15.69
N TYR A 212 -1.63 -1.70 15.00
CA TYR A 212 -2.70 -0.88 15.58
C TYR A 212 -3.98 -1.67 15.67
N ARG A 213 -4.39 -2.28 14.55
CA ARG A 213 -5.58 -3.11 14.43
C ARG A 213 -5.71 -4.12 15.57
N GLU A 214 -4.63 -4.81 15.89
CA GLU A 214 -4.63 -5.86 16.92
C GLU A 214 -5.02 -5.31 18.30
N PHE A 215 -4.66 -4.07 18.63
CA PHE A 215 -5.09 -3.45 19.89
C PHE A 215 -6.58 -3.12 19.93
N PHE A 216 -7.20 -2.83 18.78
CA PHE A 216 -8.63 -2.53 18.67
C PHE A 216 -9.50 -3.78 18.53
N GLU A 217 -9.02 -4.82 17.84
CA GLU A 217 -9.78 -6.05 17.61
C GLU A 217 -9.67 -7.05 18.78
N MET A 218 -8.59 -6.98 19.55
CA MET A 218 -8.28 -7.92 20.65
C MET A 218 -8.38 -7.25 22.02
N GLU A 219 -9.45 -6.48 22.25
CA GLU A 219 -9.68 -5.84 23.54
C GLU A 219 -9.78 -6.89 24.67
N GLY A 220 -9.04 -6.67 25.75
CA GLY A 220 -8.93 -7.61 26.88
C GLY A 220 -7.80 -8.65 26.75
N SER A 221 -7.14 -8.76 25.59
CA SER A 221 -5.94 -9.60 25.45
C SER A 221 -4.71 -9.01 26.14
N SER A 222 -3.80 -9.89 26.55
CA SER A 222 -2.50 -9.49 27.07
C SER A 222 -1.60 -8.89 25.99
N LEU A 223 -0.66 -8.04 26.40
CA LEU A 223 0.33 -7.45 25.48
C LEU A 223 1.14 -8.50 24.72
N ARG A 224 1.34 -9.67 25.33
CA ARG A 224 2.02 -10.81 24.70
C ARG A 224 1.20 -11.39 23.55
N GLU A 225 -0.10 -11.61 23.75
CA GLU A 225 -0.99 -12.13 22.71
C GLU A 225 -1.10 -11.15 21.54
N ILE A 226 -1.17 -9.85 21.83
CA ILE A 226 -1.17 -8.80 20.82
C ILE A 226 0.16 -8.82 20.03
N ALA A 227 1.30 -8.92 20.71
CA ALA A 227 2.61 -9.00 20.05
C ALA A 227 2.72 -10.25 19.15
N ASP A 228 2.24 -11.40 19.61
CA ASP A 228 2.22 -12.64 18.81
C ASP A 228 1.34 -12.48 17.56
N ALA A 229 0.17 -11.84 17.69
CA ALA A 229 -0.71 -11.52 16.57
C ALA A 229 -0.05 -10.55 15.57
N ILE A 230 0.58 -9.47 16.03
CA ILE A 230 1.31 -8.51 15.19
C ILE A 230 2.42 -9.22 14.40
N SER A 231 3.14 -10.13 15.04
CA SER A 231 4.21 -10.93 14.41
C SER A 231 3.64 -11.83 13.30
N LEU A 232 2.57 -12.57 13.59
CA LEU A 232 1.89 -13.43 12.62
C LEU A 232 1.36 -12.62 11.43
N HIS A 233 0.66 -11.52 11.69
CA HIS A 233 0.09 -10.67 10.64
C HIS A 233 1.18 -9.99 9.80
N SER A 234 2.29 -9.58 10.41
CA SER A 234 3.47 -9.06 9.71
C SER A 234 4.07 -10.10 8.76
N LEU A 235 4.17 -11.37 9.17
CA LEU A 235 4.64 -12.46 8.31
C LEU A 235 3.72 -12.71 7.12
N GLN A 236 2.41 -12.76 7.38
CA GLN A 236 1.42 -12.91 6.32
C GLN A 236 1.45 -11.74 5.34
N TYR A 237 1.63 -10.51 5.86
CA TYR A 237 1.77 -9.33 5.04
C TYR A 237 3.02 -9.35 4.18
N ALA A 238 4.18 -9.70 4.74
CA ALA A 238 5.42 -9.85 3.99
C ALA A 238 5.29 -10.88 2.85
N LYS A 239 4.61 -12.01 3.09
CA LYS A 239 4.28 -12.97 2.02
C LYS A 239 3.45 -12.34 0.92
N ARG A 240 2.39 -11.59 1.26
CA ARG A 240 1.54 -10.88 0.30
C ARG A 240 2.33 -9.83 -0.48
N GLN A 241 3.21 -9.07 0.18
CA GLN A 241 4.07 -8.09 -0.46
C GLN A 241 4.93 -8.73 -1.55
N MET A 242 5.58 -9.88 -1.25
CA MET A 242 6.37 -10.59 -2.24
C MET A 242 5.55 -11.01 -3.46
N THR A 243 4.31 -11.48 -3.28
CA THR A 243 3.42 -11.80 -4.40
C THR A 243 3.14 -10.58 -5.27
N PHE A 244 2.84 -9.42 -4.66
CA PHE A 244 2.58 -8.19 -5.41
C PHE A 244 3.83 -7.64 -6.11
N LEU A 245 4.97 -7.60 -5.42
CA LEU A 245 6.21 -7.03 -5.95
C LEU A 245 6.79 -7.87 -7.10
N ARG A 246 6.64 -9.21 -7.05
CA ARG A 246 7.06 -10.09 -8.16
C ARG A 246 6.29 -9.87 -9.45
N ALA A 247 5.10 -9.27 -9.38
CA ALA A 247 4.32 -8.91 -10.54
C ALA A 247 4.70 -7.53 -11.14
N LEU A 248 5.64 -6.80 -10.52
CA LEU A 248 6.14 -5.54 -11.10
C LEU A 248 7.02 -5.83 -12.32
N PRO A 249 6.75 -5.20 -13.47
CA PRO A 249 7.54 -5.42 -14.69
C PRO A 249 8.97 -4.91 -14.51
N GLY A 250 9.98 -5.70 -14.89
CA GLY A 250 11.38 -5.27 -14.89
C GLY A 250 12.06 -5.18 -13.52
N ILE A 251 11.49 -5.78 -12.47
CA ILE A 251 12.09 -5.80 -11.14
C ILE A 251 13.39 -6.62 -11.10
N ILE A 252 14.45 -6.02 -10.54
CA ILE A 252 15.73 -6.67 -10.29
C ILE A 252 15.80 -7.05 -8.81
N TRP A 253 15.84 -8.35 -8.52
CA TRP A 253 15.95 -8.84 -7.15
C TRP A 253 17.40 -8.91 -6.68
N ILE A 254 17.66 -8.32 -5.52
CA ILE A 254 18.95 -8.35 -4.85
C ILE A 254 18.81 -8.76 -3.40
N LYS A 255 19.88 -9.36 -2.87
CA LYS A 255 20.10 -9.44 -1.43
C LYS A 255 20.37 -8.04 -0.87
N PRO A 256 20.23 -7.83 0.46
CA PRO A 256 20.48 -6.55 1.12
C PRO A 256 21.98 -6.19 1.18
N GLU A 257 22.59 -6.02 0.01
CA GLU A 257 24.02 -5.80 -0.20
C GLU A 257 24.23 -4.43 -0.86
N ALA A 258 24.88 -3.51 -0.15
CA ALA A 258 25.02 -2.11 -0.58
C ALA A 258 25.85 -1.95 -1.86
N GLU A 259 26.86 -2.79 -2.06
CA GLU A 259 27.73 -2.74 -3.24
C GLU A 259 26.95 -3.05 -4.52
N LYS A 260 26.15 -4.11 -4.51
CA LYS A 260 25.32 -4.51 -5.65
C LYS A 260 24.28 -3.44 -5.98
N LEU A 261 23.64 -2.86 -4.96
CA LEU A 261 22.73 -1.73 -5.13
C LEU A 261 23.44 -0.53 -5.79
N GLY A 262 24.63 -0.17 -5.30
CA GLY A 262 25.42 0.93 -5.86
C GLY A 262 25.80 0.71 -7.32
N THR A 263 26.17 -0.52 -7.69
CA THR A 263 26.48 -0.86 -9.09
C THR A 263 25.26 -0.76 -10.00
N LEU A 264 24.10 -1.27 -9.58
CA LEU A 264 22.86 -1.14 -10.36
C LEU A 264 22.47 0.32 -10.59
N VAL A 265 22.54 1.14 -9.55
CA VAL A 265 22.23 2.57 -9.65
C VAL A 265 23.21 3.30 -10.57
N ARG A 266 24.51 3.03 -10.45
CA ARG A 266 25.53 3.64 -11.34
C ARG A 266 25.30 3.28 -12.81
N ASN A 267 25.04 2.01 -13.11
CA ASN A 267 24.79 1.57 -14.49
C ASN A 267 23.55 2.26 -15.06
N PHE A 268 22.45 2.28 -14.32
CA PHE A 268 21.23 2.97 -14.73
C PHE A 268 21.46 4.46 -14.99
N LEU A 269 22.20 5.13 -14.12
CA LEU A 269 22.53 6.55 -14.30
C LEU A 269 23.39 6.79 -15.55
N ASN A 270 24.35 5.92 -15.83
CA ASN A 270 25.21 6.01 -17.01
C ASN A 270 24.45 5.75 -18.33
N ASP A 271 23.47 4.85 -18.32
CA ASP A 271 22.69 4.50 -19.50
C ASP A 271 21.58 5.51 -19.80
N THR A 272 21.06 6.19 -18.77
CA THR A 272 19.86 7.04 -18.87
C THR A 272 20.18 8.53 -18.94
N LEU A 273 21.30 8.99 -18.37
CA LEU A 273 21.70 10.39 -18.43
C LEU A 273 22.69 10.59 -19.59
N PRO A 274 22.48 11.58 -20.47
CA PRO A 274 23.48 11.90 -21.48
C PRO A 274 24.81 12.21 -20.78
N GLN A 275 25.89 11.56 -21.23
CA GLN A 275 27.23 11.88 -20.77
C GLN A 275 27.49 13.36 -21.08
N LYS A 276 27.68 14.16 -20.03
CA LYS A 276 28.11 15.55 -20.16
C LYS A 276 29.57 15.63 -20.54
#